data_AF-A0A3E3EGN2-F1
#
_entry.id   AF-A0A3E3EGN2-F1
#
_cell.length_a   1.000
_cell.length_b   1.000
_cell.length_c   1.000
_cell.angle_alpha   90.00
_cell.angle_beta   90.00
_cell.angle_gamma   90.00
#
_symmetry.space_group_name_H-M   'P 1'
#
loop_
_entity.id
_entity.type
_entity.pdbx_description
1 polymer ?
#
loop_
_entity_poly.entity_id
_entity_poly.type
_entity_poly.pdbx_seq_one_letter_code
_entity_poly.pdbx_strand_id
1 'polypeptide(L)'
;MSNKLRLQITERYKRNVFINVVVPEGRLYEFDCILDNYENSYNDYQTLIEELSDKGFKILFVDDNKIFEFEETHDIDYSFINEEVKENDV
;
A
#
# COMPACT_ATOMS: atom_id res chain seq x y z
N MET A 1 -13.79 10.65 -16.58
CA MET A 1 -13.77 9.81 -15.37
C MET A 1 -12.34 9.37 -15.18
N SER A 2 -11.71 9.72 -14.05
CA SER A 2 -10.38 9.23 -13.73
C SER A 2 -10.58 7.89 -13.04
N ASN A 3 -10.15 6.80 -13.65
CA ASN A 3 -10.28 5.48 -13.04
C ASN A 3 -9.45 5.45 -11.76
N LYS A 4 -10.03 4.91 -10.70
CA LYS A 4 -9.36 4.69 -9.42
C LYS A 4 -9.15 3.19 -9.27
N LEU A 5 -7.93 2.81 -8.90
CA LEU A 5 -7.50 1.44 -8.71
C LEU A 5 -7.45 1.15 -7.22
N ARG A 6 -7.89 -0.04 -6.83
CA ARG A 6 -7.65 -0.57 -5.49
C ARG A 6 -6.42 -1.47 -5.55
N LEU A 7 -5.43 -1.12 -4.74
CA LEU A 7 -4.21 -1.89 -4.59
C LEU A 7 -4.10 -2.37 -3.15
N GLN A 8 -3.61 -3.59 -2.98
CA GLN A 8 -3.17 -4.11 -1.68
C GLN A 8 -1.65 -4.18 -1.70
N ILE A 9 -1.02 -3.35 -0.88
CA ILE A 9 0.40 -3.45 -0.58
C ILE A 9 0.56 -4.60 0.42
N THR A 10 1.53 -5.47 0.17
CA THR A 10 1.97 -6.51 1.09
C THR A 10 3.40 -6.17 1.49
N GLU A 11 3.58 -5.82 2.75
CA GLU A 11 4.89 -5.62 3.32
C GLU A 11 5.26 -6.83 4.18
N ARG A 12 6.40 -7.42 3.88
CA ARG A 12 6.97 -8.55 4.61
C ARG A 12 8.19 -8.04 5.34
N TYR A 13 8.16 -8.13 6.66
CA TYR A 13 9.33 -7.94 7.50
C TYR A 13 9.32 -8.93 8.67
N LYS A 14 8.95 -8.49 9.88
CA LYS A 14 8.75 -9.36 11.05
C LYS A 14 7.33 -9.93 11.13
N ARG A 15 6.40 -9.28 10.44
CA ARG A 15 4.99 -9.64 10.27
C ARG A 15 4.59 -9.26 8.85
N ASN A 16 3.50 -9.85 8.38
CA ASN A 16 2.92 -9.47 7.11
C ASN A 16 1.90 -8.37 7.35
N VAL A 17 2.18 -7.17 6.84
CA VAL A 17 1.25 -6.05 6.87
C VAL A 17 0.60 -5.92 5.51
N PHE A 18 -0.72 -5.85 5.49
CA PHE A 18 -1.50 -5.64 4.27
C PHE A 18 -2.14 -4.25 4.33
N ILE A 19 -1.83 -3.40 3.37
CA ILE A 19 -2.34 -2.02 3.29
C ILE A 19 -3.17 -1.88 2.02
N ASN A 20 -4.48 -1.67 2.17
CA ASN A 20 -5.36 -1.40 1.05
C ASN A 20 -5.40 0.10 0.78
N VAL A 21 -5.11 0.50 -0.45
CA VAL A 21 -5.02 1.89 -0.89
C VAL A 21 -5.79 2.10 -2.19
N VAL A 22 -6.38 3.29 -2.35
CA VAL A 22 -6.96 3.74 -3.61
C VAL A 22 -5.98 4.67 -4.32
N VAL A 23 -5.59 4.27 -5.52
CA VAL A 23 -4.63 4.98 -6.36
C VAL A 23 -5.31 5.43 -7.65
N PRO A 24 -5.34 6.74 -7.97
CA PRO A 24 -5.78 7.18 -9.29
C PRO A 24 -4.87 6.58 -10.37
N GLU A 25 -5.43 6.05 -11.45
CA GLU A 25 -4.66 5.40 -12.53
C GLU A 25 -3.56 6.32 -13.09
N GLY A 26 -3.84 7.62 -13.21
CA GLY A 26 -2.85 8.62 -13.64
C GLY A 26 -1.73 8.94 -12.64
N ARG A 27 -1.76 8.38 -11.42
CA ARG A 27 -0.74 8.53 -10.38
C ARG A 27 -0.07 7.21 -10.00
N LEU A 28 -0.27 6.13 -10.77
CA LEU A 28 0.41 4.85 -10.53
C LEU A 28 1.93 4.99 -10.51
N TYR A 29 2.50 5.74 -11.45
CA TYR A 29 3.95 5.97 -11.49
C TYR A 29 4.48 6.66 -10.22
N GLU A 30 3.75 7.65 -9.69
CA GLU A 30 4.13 8.32 -8.45
C GLU A 30 4.02 7.37 -7.25
N PHE A 31 2.99 6.53 -7.25
CA PHE A 31 2.80 5.49 -6.25
C PHE A 31 3.94 4.47 -6.26
N ASP A 32 4.34 3.97 -7.43
CA ASP A 32 5.48 3.05 -7.59
C ASP A 32 6.78 3.67 -7.04
N CYS A 33 7.06 4.95 -7.36
CA CYS A 33 8.24 5.64 -6.84
C CYS A 33 8.25 5.76 -5.30
N ILE A 34 7.08 5.88 -4.66
CA ILE A 34 6.99 5.91 -3.19
C ILE A 34 7.35 4.54 -2.62
N LEU A 35 6.84 3.46 -3.22
CA LEU A 35 7.16 2.09 -2.79
C LEU A 35 8.65 1.77 -2.95
N ASP A 36 9.24 2.13 -4.10
CA ASP A 36 10.68 1.95 -4.35
C ASP A 36 11.52 2.70 -3.30
N ASN A 37 11.16 3.95 -2.99
CA ASN A 37 11.88 4.72 -1.98
C ASN A 37 11.72 4.11 -0.58
N TYR A 38 10.52 3.63 -0.26
CA TYR A 38 10.23 3.00 1.02
C TYR A 38 11.02 1.70 1.20
N GLU A 39 11.05 0.82 0.19
CA GLU A 39 11.82 -0.42 0.19
C GLU A 39 13.31 -0.18 0.51
N ASN A 40 13.88 0.87 -0.07
CA ASN A 40 15.27 1.26 0.15
C ASN A 40 15.53 1.88 1.54
N SER A 41 14.49 2.27 2.26
CA SER A 41 14.60 3.07 3.49
C SER A 41 14.56 2.24 4.79
N TYR A 42 14.23 0.94 4.73
CA TYR A 42 14.10 0.05 5.90
C TYR A 42 13.25 0.66 7.04
N ASN A 43 12.24 1.44 6.68
CA ASN A 43 11.31 2.07 7.62
C ASN A 43 10.19 1.11 8.01
N ASP A 44 9.42 1.46 9.04
CA ASP A 44 8.21 0.71 9.44
C ASP A 44 7.01 1.14 8.59
N TYR A 45 6.02 0.25 8.46
CA TYR A 45 4.85 0.43 7.59
C TYR A 45 4.03 1.68 7.93
N GLN A 46 4.16 2.17 9.17
CA GLN A 46 3.56 3.45 9.60
C GLN A 46 4.10 4.63 8.78
N THR A 47 5.40 4.67 8.49
CA THR A 47 6.03 5.71 7.66
C THR A 47 5.47 5.68 6.25
N LEU A 48 5.27 4.48 5.68
CA LEU A 48 4.65 4.34 4.35
C LEU A 48 3.22 4.89 4.33
N ILE A 49 2.43 4.59 5.37
CA ILE A 49 1.05 5.10 5.50
C ILE A 49 1.04 6.63 5.57
N GLU A 50 1.94 7.23 6.35
CA GLU A 50 2.06 8.69 6.47
C GLU A 50 2.44 9.31 5.12
N GLU A 51 3.44 8.77 4.43
CA GLU A 51 3.88 9.31 3.14
C GLU A 51 2.79 9.18 2.06
N LEU A 52 2.10 8.04 2.00
CA LEU A 52 0.96 7.87 1.11
C LEU A 52 -0.17 8.87 1.42
N SER A 53 -0.45 9.11 2.70
CA SER A 53 -1.47 10.06 3.14
C SER A 53 -1.10 11.51 2.82
N ASP A 54 0.15 11.91 3.05
CA ASP A 54 0.68 13.24 2.73
C ASP A 54 0.66 13.52 1.22
N LYS A 55 0.88 12.48 0.41
CA LYS A 55 0.75 12.54 -1.06
C LYS A 55 -0.70 12.50 -1.53
N GLY A 56 -1.66 12.36 -0.62
CA GLY A 56 -3.10 12.39 -0.89
C GLY A 56 -3.66 11.07 -1.43
N PHE A 57 -2.97 9.95 -1.23
CA PHE A 57 -3.53 8.63 -1.50
C PHE A 57 -4.49 8.22 -0.37
N LYS A 58 -5.60 7.59 -0.72
CA LYS A 58 -6.61 7.20 0.25
C LYS A 58 -6.31 5.81 0.77
N ILE A 59 -5.87 5.72 2.02
CA ILE A 59 -5.77 4.45 2.74
C ILE A 59 -7.18 3.99 3.15
N LEU A 60 -7.50 2.73 2.87
CA LEU A 60 -8.79 2.13 3.19
C LEU A 60 -8.73 1.27 4.44
N PHE A 61 -7.68 0.46 4.57
CA PHE A 61 -7.58 -0.56 5.60
C PHE A 61 -6.12 -1.02 5.78
N VAL A 62 -5.77 -1.40 7.00
CA VAL A 62 -4.47 -1.96 7.36
C VAL A 62 -4.72 -3.20 8.21
N ASP A 63 -4.17 -4.34 7.80
CA ASP A 63 -4.19 -5.60 8.55
C ASP A 63 -2.76 -5.99 8.95
N ASP A 64 -2.52 -6.14 10.26
CA ASP A 64 -1.27 -6.73 10.78
C ASP A 64 -1.54 -8.22 11.02
N ASN A 65 -1.37 -9.03 9.97
CA ASN A 65 -1.66 -10.46 10.03
C ASN A 65 -0.60 -11.19 10.86
N LYS A 66 -1.06 -12.16 11.65
CA LYS A 66 -0.26 -12.86 12.68
C LYS A 66 1.09 -13.38 12.17
N ILE A 67 2.12 -12.98 12.92
CA ILE A 67 3.50 -13.45 12.96
C ILE A 67 3.68 -14.85 12.37
N PHE A 68 4.45 -14.96 11.30
CA PHE A 68 5.09 -16.21 10.90
C PHE A 68 6.54 -16.20 11.38
N GLU A 69 7.02 -17.35 11.84
CA GLU A 69 8.44 -17.59 12.14
C GLU A 69 9.21 -17.70 10.82
N PHE A 70 9.59 -16.57 10.20
CA PHE A 70 10.50 -16.57 9.05
C PHE A 70 11.68 -15.62 9.25
N GLU A 71 12.76 -15.89 8.51
CA GLU A 71 13.96 -15.05 8.43
C GLU A 71 13.58 -13.61 8.05
N GLU A 72 14.16 -12.60 8.70
CA GLU A 72 13.91 -11.17 8.43
C GLU A 72 14.23 -10.82 6.97
N THR A 73 13.24 -10.91 6.08
CA THR A 73 13.31 -10.39 4.72
C THR A 73 12.47 -9.11 4.67
N HIS A 74 13.07 -7.97 4.30
CA HIS A 74 12.33 -6.77 3.92
C HIS A 74 11.98 -6.87 2.44
N ASP A 75 10.71 -7.01 2.13
CA ASP A 75 10.19 -7.08 0.76
C ASP A 75 8.82 -6.39 0.75
N ILE A 76 8.60 -5.53 -0.24
CA ILE A 76 7.33 -4.84 -0.45
C ILE A 76 6.84 -5.05 -1.87
N ASP A 77 5.60 -5.49 -2.00
CA ASP A 77 4.95 -5.71 -3.29
C ASP A 77 3.51 -5.20 -3.24
N TYR A 78 2.86 -5.03 -4.39
CA TYR A 78 1.43 -4.75 -4.42
C TYR A 78 0.69 -5.55 -5.48
N SER A 79 -0.58 -5.84 -5.18
CA SER A 79 -1.48 -6.54 -6.09
C SER A 79 -2.76 -5.75 -6.31
N PHE A 80 -3.26 -5.79 -7.54
CA PHE A 80 -4.57 -5.24 -7.87
C PHE A 80 -5.67 -6.06 -7.20
N ILE A 81 -6.55 -5.38 -6.46
CA ILE A 81 -7.75 -5.99 -5.89
C ILE A 81 -8.92 -5.61 -6.78
N ASN A 82 -9.47 -6.59 -7.50
CA ASN A 82 -10.64 -6.41 -8.38
C ASN A 82 -11.95 -6.29 -7.55
N GLU A 83 -11.99 -5.33 -6.64
CA GLU A 83 -13.24 -4.80 -6.12
C GLU A 83 -13.53 -3.47 -6.84
N GLU A 84 -14.66 -3.38 -7.53
CA GLU A 84 -15.15 -2.10 -8.04
C GLU A 84 -15.12 -1.06 -6.91
N VAL A 85 -14.34 -0.01 -7.08
CA VAL A 85 -14.45 1.17 -6.22
C VAL A 85 -15.75 1.86 -6.60
N LYS A 86 -16.86 1.42 -6.01
CA LYS A 86 -18.11 2.18 -6.07
C LYS A 86 -17.87 3.48 -5.32
N GLU A 87 -17.62 4.56 -6.06
CA GLU A 87 -17.78 5.92 -5.55
C GLU A 87 -19.25 6.06 -5.15
N ASN A 88 -19.55 5.76 -3.89
CA ASN A 88 -20.74 6.33 -3.28
C ASN A 88 -20.39 7.80 -2.99
N ASP A 89 -20.65 8.67 -3.97
CA ASP A 89 -20.88 10.09 -3.75
C ASP A 89 -21.98 10.22 -2.68
N VAL A 90 -21.59 10.61 -1.47
CA VAL A 90 -22.50 11.10 -0.42
C VAL A 90 -22.08 12.53 -0.09
#